data_AF-A0A7J4PUI2-F1
#
_entry.id   AF-A0A7J4PUI2-F1
#
_cell.length_a   1.000
_cell.length_b   1.000
_cell.length_c   1.000
_cell.angle_alpha   90.00
_cell.angle_beta   90.00
_cell.angle_gamma   90.00
#
_symmetry.space_group_name_H-M   'P 1'
#
loop_
_entity.id
_entity.type
_entity.pdbx_description
1 polymer ?
#
loop_
_entity_poly.entity_id
_entity_poly.type
_entity_poly.pdbx_seq_one_letter_code
_entity_poly.pdbx_strand_id
1 'polypeptide(L)'
;MVEKKTAMASALKAFIIIIWLIMATNANILTYEARADLAPIEASSGTEVGGIISSDTKWTLENSPYFLEDDVKVEDASLTIQPGVKVNLDFWSIIIGKDATLIARGTSSNRIEIFSEEELFGSAIYCMDGSIPWDESSKSGSIIEFVEFHLKLPDISFAIYSVSGIKISNNVFYEEGGEGIFVRSVNGIVCDNTIIGGRYGIRGRGNI
;
A
#
# COMPACT_ATOMS: atom_id res chain seq x y z
N MET A 1 -63.75 47.23 32.45
CA MET A 1 -62.34 46.90 32.77
C MET A 1 -61.93 45.47 32.39
N VAL A 2 -62.83 44.49 32.42
CA VAL A 2 -62.54 43.07 32.09
C VAL A 2 -62.16 42.90 30.60
N GLU A 3 -62.87 43.56 29.69
CA GLU A 3 -62.67 43.44 28.24
C GLU A 3 -61.28 43.88 27.74
N LYS A 4 -60.73 44.98 28.30
CA LYS A 4 -59.38 45.46 27.94
C LYS A 4 -58.27 44.51 28.40
N LYS A 5 -58.45 43.79 29.52
CA LYS A 5 -57.49 42.76 29.99
C LYS A 5 -57.48 41.55 29.07
N THR A 6 -58.65 41.14 28.57
CA THR A 6 -58.77 40.01 27.63
C THR A 6 -58.14 40.34 26.28
N ALA A 7 -58.34 41.56 25.76
CA ALA A 7 -57.72 42.00 24.51
C ALA A 7 -56.18 42.07 24.60
N MET A 8 -55.65 42.57 25.72
CA MET A 8 -54.20 42.63 25.97
C MET A 8 -53.57 41.24 26.11
N ALA A 9 -54.27 40.29 26.75
CA ALA A 9 -53.83 38.90 26.85
C ALA A 9 -53.82 38.17 25.48
N SER A 10 -54.82 38.44 24.62
CA SER A 10 -54.85 37.92 23.25
C SER A 10 -53.75 38.52 22.37
N ALA A 11 -53.47 39.82 22.50
CA ALA A 11 -52.37 40.48 21.77
C ALA A 11 -50.99 39.94 22.19
N LEU A 12 -50.79 39.67 23.48
CA LEU A 12 -49.55 39.09 23.99
C LEU A 12 -49.35 37.64 23.51
N LYS A 13 -50.41 36.83 23.46
CA LYS A 13 -50.37 35.48 22.89
C LYS A 13 -50.03 35.50 21.40
N ALA A 14 -50.63 36.40 20.63
CA ALA A 14 -50.33 36.55 19.21
C ALA A 14 -48.87 36.99 18.98
N PHE A 15 -48.36 37.91 19.80
CA PHE A 15 -46.97 38.38 19.72
C PHE A 15 -45.95 37.27 20.04
N ILE A 16 -46.23 36.43 21.05
CA ILE A 16 -45.37 35.28 21.40
C ILE A 16 -45.37 34.23 20.28
N ILE A 17 -46.53 33.96 19.66
CA ILE A 17 -46.63 33.01 18.53
C ILE A 17 -45.84 33.51 17.32
N ILE A 18 -45.88 34.81 17.01
CA ILE A 18 -45.11 35.41 15.90
C ILE A 18 -43.61 35.33 16.18
N ILE A 19 -43.16 35.63 17.39
CA ILE A 19 -41.75 35.46 17.79
C ILE A 19 -41.32 33.99 17.65
N TRP A 20 -42.17 33.05 18.07
CA TRP A 20 -41.87 31.63 17.94
C TRP A 20 -41.78 31.17 16.48
N LEU A 21 -42.65 31.69 15.60
CA LEU A 21 -42.60 31.44 14.16
C LEU A 21 -41.34 32.00 13.50
N ILE A 22 -40.91 33.21 13.86
CA ILE A 22 -39.68 33.82 13.33
C ILE A 22 -38.44 33.04 13.80
N MET A 23 -38.43 32.58 15.06
CA MET A 23 -37.36 31.73 15.58
C MET A 23 -37.37 30.34 14.91
N ALA A 24 -38.55 29.78 14.61
CA ALA A 24 -38.69 28.50 13.93
C ALA A 24 -38.26 28.56 12.45
N THR A 25 -38.49 29.68 11.74
CA THR A 25 -38.00 29.84 10.36
C THR A 25 -36.49 30.05 10.29
N ASN A 26 -35.89 30.73 11.27
CA ASN A 26 -34.43 30.92 11.35
C ASN A 26 -33.67 29.63 11.74
N ALA A 27 -34.35 28.67 12.37
CA ALA A 27 -33.79 27.35 12.65
C ALA A 27 -33.70 26.44 11.40
N ASN A 28 -34.41 26.78 10.32
CA ASN A 28 -34.50 25.95 9.10
C ASN A 28 -33.56 26.37 7.95
N ILE A 29 -32.59 27.28 8.17
CA ILE A 29 -31.59 27.65 7.14
C ILE A 29 -30.14 27.25 7.51
N LEU A 30 -29.90 26.60 8.66
CA LEU A 30 -28.55 26.14 9.05
C LEU A 30 -28.39 24.63 9.20
N THR A 31 -29.28 23.84 8.61
CA THR A 31 -29.03 22.41 8.39
C THR A 31 -28.96 22.18 6.89
N TYR A 32 -27.82 22.56 6.30
CA TYR A 32 -27.29 21.74 5.22
C TYR A 32 -27.00 20.38 5.86
N GLU A 33 -27.99 19.50 5.84
CA GLU A 33 -27.77 18.12 6.22
C GLU A 33 -26.74 17.58 5.24
N ALA A 34 -25.50 17.45 5.71
CA ALA A 34 -24.54 16.61 5.04
C ALA A 34 -25.25 15.26 4.84
N ARG A 35 -25.44 14.84 3.58
CA ARG A 35 -26.01 13.53 3.27
C ARG A 35 -25.23 12.49 4.08
N ALA A 36 -25.89 11.88 5.07
CA ALA A 36 -25.33 10.81 5.88
C ALA A 36 -25.05 9.53 5.07
N ASP A 37 -25.40 9.51 3.79
CA ASP A 37 -25.13 8.41 2.85
C ASP A 37 -23.78 8.50 2.16
N LEU A 38 -23.05 9.61 2.32
CA LEU A 38 -21.63 9.61 2.01
C LEU A 38 -20.95 9.16 3.29
N ALA A 39 -20.54 7.89 3.33
CA ALA A 39 -19.57 7.45 4.31
C ALA A 39 -18.46 8.52 4.38
N PRO A 40 -17.93 8.87 5.57
CA PRO A 40 -16.69 9.61 5.65
C PRO A 40 -15.73 8.98 4.63
N ILE A 41 -15.06 9.80 3.81
CA ILE A 41 -13.90 9.30 3.08
C ILE A 41 -12.94 8.90 4.19
N GLU A 42 -12.94 7.62 4.56
CA GLU A 42 -11.97 7.02 5.46
C GLU A 42 -10.63 7.32 4.79
N ALA A 43 -9.94 8.35 5.26
CA ALA A 43 -8.55 8.54 4.89
C ALA A 43 -7.86 7.24 5.25
N SER A 44 -7.37 6.53 4.24
CA SER A 44 -6.65 5.29 4.43
C SER A 44 -5.55 5.54 5.47
N SER A 45 -5.59 4.82 6.59
CA SER A 45 -4.67 5.05 7.72
C SER A 45 -3.25 4.54 7.45
N GLY A 46 -2.86 4.41 6.19
CA GLY A 46 -1.55 3.91 5.78
C GLY A 46 -0.55 5.02 5.52
N THR A 47 0.65 4.60 5.16
CA THR A 47 1.80 5.48 4.91
C THR A 47 2.04 5.61 3.42
N GLU A 48 1.91 6.82 2.89
CA GLU A 48 2.34 7.16 1.53
C GLU A 48 3.87 7.20 1.45
N VAL A 49 4.44 6.55 0.43
CA VAL A 49 5.88 6.44 0.20
C VAL A 49 6.22 6.61 -1.27
N GLY A 50 7.41 7.11 -1.55
CA GLY A 50 7.91 7.30 -2.91
C GLY A 50 9.28 7.96 -2.89
N GLY A 51 9.94 7.99 -4.05
CA GLY A 51 11.24 8.63 -4.23
C GLY A 51 12.42 7.84 -3.64
N ILE A 52 13.48 8.55 -3.29
CA ILE A 52 14.77 7.94 -2.93
C ILE A 52 14.86 7.70 -1.42
N ILE A 53 15.14 6.44 -1.04
CA ILE A 53 15.58 6.06 0.30
C ILE A 53 17.12 6.02 0.30
N SER A 54 17.74 7.00 0.96
CA SER A 54 19.20 7.16 1.08
C SER A 54 19.72 6.96 2.51
N SER A 55 18.88 6.43 3.40
CA SER A 55 19.26 6.01 4.75
C SER A 55 18.43 4.81 5.19
N ASP A 56 18.98 4.00 6.09
CA ASP A 56 18.34 2.79 6.57
C ASP A 56 16.91 3.05 7.05
N THR A 57 15.96 2.43 6.37
CA THR A 57 14.53 2.65 6.55
C THR A 57 13.83 1.35 6.90
N LYS A 58 12.86 1.44 7.82
CA LYS A 58 12.02 0.31 8.22
C LYS A 58 10.58 0.59 7.90
N TRP A 59 9.98 -0.27 7.10
CA TRP A 59 8.53 -0.36 6.98
C TRP A 59 7.99 -1.29 8.04
N THR A 60 7.19 -0.73 8.93
CA THR A 60 6.73 -1.36 10.17
C THR A 60 5.26 -1.73 10.08
N LEU A 61 4.85 -2.79 10.77
CA LEU A 61 3.44 -3.23 10.78
C LEU A 61 2.49 -2.14 11.30
N GLU A 62 2.91 -1.33 12.28
CA GLU A 62 2.11 -0.25 12.86
C GLU A 62 1.74 0.85 11.86
N ASN A 63 2.59 1.07 10.86
CA ASN A 63 2.43 2.09 9.83
C ASN A 63 1.90 1.50 8.51
N SER A 64 1.53 0.21 8.51
CA SER A 64 0.98 -0.50 7.37
C SER A 64 -0.52 -0.22 7.23
N PRO A 65 -1.09 -0.17 6.01
CA PRO A 65 -0.47 -0.39 4.70
C PRO A 65 0.48 0.73 4.25
N TYR A 66 1.44 0.39 3.41
CA TYR A 66 2.25 1.35 2.67
C TYR A 66 1.68 1.52 1.26
N PHE A 67 1.46 2.75 0.80
CA PHE A 67 0.98 3.07 -0.54
C PHE A 67 2.08 3.77 -1.31
N LEU A 68 2.48 3.22 -2.45
CA LEU A 68 3.43 3.89 -3.32
C LEU A 68 2.70 4.99 -4.11
N GLU A 69 3.24 6.21 -4.04
CA GLU A 69 2.81 7.34 -4.88
C GLU A 69 3.83 7.66 -6.01
N ASP A 70 5.02 7.07 -5.91
CA ASP A 70 6.10 7.11 -6.90
C ASP A 70 6.95 5.84 -6.70
N ASP A 71 7.85 5.55 -7.65
CA ASP A 71 8.86 4.51 -7.47
C ASP A 71 9.65 4.74 -6.18
N VAL A 72 9.82 3.68 -5.38
CA VAL A 72 10.68 3.70 -4.19
C VAL A 72 12.05 3.18 -4.59
N LYS A 73 13.03 4.07 -4.68
CA LYS A 73 14.40 3.72 -5.05
C LYS A 73 15.32 3.73 -3.83
N VAL A 74 15.89 2.60 -3.48
CA VAL A 74 16.86 2.47 -2.39
C VAL A 74 18.28 2.60 -2.95
N GLU A 75 19.08 3.53 -2.44
CA GLU A 75 20.47 3.76 -2.85
C GLU A 75 21.36 3.95 -1.61
N ASP A 76 22.52 3.27 -1.58
CA ASP A 76 23.50 3.35 -0.48
C ASP A 76 22.88 3.12 0.93
N ALA A 77 21.79 2.35 1.00
CA ALA A 77 20.96 2.17 2.19
C ALA A 77 20.25 0.81 2.22
N SER A 78 19.62 0.49 3.35
CA SER A 78 18.74 -0.66 3.46
C SER A 78 17.26 -0.27 3.60
N LEU A 79 16.39 -1.05 2.96
CA LEU A 79 14.96 -1.06 3.24
C LEU A 79 14.60 -2.39 3.90
N THR A 80 14.11 -2.34 5.14
CA THR A 80 13.59 -3.51 5.85
C THR A 80 12.07 -3.44 5.91
N ILE A 81 11.39 -4.46 5.39
CA ILE A 81 9.94 -4.60 5.47
C ILE A 81 9.61 -5.66 6.52
N GLN A 82 8.90 -5.28 7.58
CA GLN A 82 8.59 -6.17 8.69
C GLN A 82 7.53 -7.23 8.33
N PRO A 83 7.49 -8.38 9.03
CA PRO A 83 6.42 -9.36 8.88
C PRO A 83 5.03 -8.77 9.05
N GLY A 84 4.08 -9.21 8.21
CA GLY A 84 2.69 -8.76 8.23
C GLY A 84 2.42 -7.44 7.51
N VAL A 85 3.46 -6.73 7.06
CA VAL A 85 3.27 -5.46 6.33
C VAL A 85 2.59 -5.71 4.99
N LYS A 86 1.59 -4.88 4.69
CA LYS A 86 0.96 -4.74 3.39
C LYS A 86 1.55 -3.56 2.61
N VAL A 87 1.83 -3.78 1.33
CA VAL A 87 2.35 -2.78 0.40
C VAL A 87 1.47 -2.77 -0.85
N ASN A 88 0.80 -1.65 -1.10
CA ASN A 88 0.11 -1.38 -2.34
C ASN A 88 1.06 -0.61 -3.27
N LEU A 89 1.37 -1.22 -4.41
CA LEU A 89 2.27 -0.65 -5.40
C LEU A 89 1.59 0.40 -6.29
N ASP A 90 0.27 0.35 -6.40
CA ASP A 90 -0.47 1.05 -7.44
C ASP A 90 0.14 0.73 -8.83
N PHE A 91 0.83 1.69 -9.45
CA PHE A 91 1.55 1.50 -10.72
C PHE A 91 3.08 1.49 -10.59
N TRP A 92 3.61 1.51 -9.38
CA TRP A 92 5.02 1.81 -9.08
C TRP A 92 5.83 0.59 -8.66
N SER A 93 7.15 0.77 -8.63
CA SER A 93 8.12 -0.29 -8.34
C SER A 93 8.93 -0.01 -7.07
N ILE A 94 9.34 -1.06 -6.38
CA ILE A 94 10.44 -1.01 -5.40
C ILE A 94 11.74 -1.34 -6.13
N ILE A 95 12.63 -0.36 -6.24
CA ILE A 95 13.87 -0.44 -7.00
C ILE A 95 15.06 -0.46 -6.03
N ILE A 96 15.86 -1.52 -6.08
CA ILE A 96 17.06 -1.68 -5.25
C ILE A 96 18.27 -1.35 -6.11
N GLY A 97 18.83 -0.16 -5.85
CA GLY A 97 19.94 0.42 -6.58
C GLY A 97 21.31 -0.05 -6.09
N LYS A 98 22.31 0.78 -6.35
CA LYS A 98 23.71 0.51 -6.01
C LYS A 98 23.93 0.52 -4.49
N ASP A 99 24.73 -0.44 -4.02
CA ASP A 99 25.14 -0.62 -2.62
C ASP A 99 23.95 -0.65 -1.65
N ALA A 100 22.77 -0.99 -2.17
CA ALA A 100 21.52 -1.04 -1.44
C ALA A 100 21.09 -2.48 -1.11
N THR A 101 20.32 -2.63 -0.04
CA THR A 101 19.80 -3.92 0.43
C THR A 101 18.29 -3.87 0.62
N LEU A 102 17.58 -4.89 0.12
CA LEU A 102 16.19 -5.15 0.48
C LEU A 102 16.11 -6.31 1.47
N ILE A 103 15.47 -6.09 2.62
CA ILE A 103 15.18 -7.13 3.60
C ILE A 103 13.65 -7.22 3.74
N ALA A 104 13.02 -7.94 2.81
CA ALA A 104 11.59 -8.27 2.87
C ALA A 104 11.44 -9.70 3.39
N ARG A 105 11.42 -9.85 4.72
CA ARG A 105 11.38 -11.17 5.37
C ARG A 105 10.18 -11.25 6.31
N GLY A 106 9.10 -11.85 5.82
CA GLY A 106 7.95 -12.22 6.61
C GLY A 106 8.20 -13.47 7.45
N THR A 107 7.12 -14.06 7.97
CA THR A 107 7.13 -15.40 8.56
C THR A 107 6.04 -16.26 7.95
N SER A 108 6.08 -17.57 8.18
CA SER A 108 5.03 -18.48 7.73
C SER A 108 3.65 -18.16 8.31
N SER A 109 3.59 -17.52 9.48
CA SER A 109 2.33 -17.08 10.11
C SER A 109 1.94 -15.65 9.76
N ASN A 110 2.92 -14.77 9.48
CA ASN A 110 2.72 -13.35 9.18
C ASN A 110 3.52 -13.00 7.93
N ARG A 111 2.97 -13.36 6.77
CA ARG A 111 3.57 -13.02 5.47
C ARG A 111 3.50 -11.53 5.22
N ILE A 112 4.44 -11.01 4.43
CA ILE A 112 4.33 -9.67 3.84
C ILE A 112 3.41 -9.79 2.63
N GLU A 113 2.50 -8.84 2.43
CA GLU A 113 1.62 -8.80 1.27
C GLU A 113 2.06 -7.65 0.36
N ILE A 114 2.38 -7.97 -0.90
CA ILE A 114 2.69 -6.97 -1.93
C ILE A 114 1.66 -7.14 -3.04
N PHE A 115 0.91 -6.08 -3.33
CA PHE A 115 -0.19 -6.16 -4.27
C PHE A 115 -0.32 -4.89 -5.12
N SER A 116 -1.04 -5.02 -6.22
CA SER A 116 -1.61 -3.90 -6.96
C SER A 116 -3.03 -4.28 -7.36
N GLU A 117 -3.96 -3.33 -7.21
CA GLU A 117 -5.33 -3.48 -7.72
C GLU A 117 -5.40 -3.26 -9.24
N GLU A 118 -4.41 -2.57 -9.76
CA GLU A 118 -4.31 -2.19 -11.16
C GLU A 118 -3.30 -3.05 -11.91
N GLU A 119 -3.29 -2.94 -13.22
CA GLU A 119 -2.30 -3.64 -14.04
C GLU A 119 -0.93 -2.97 -13.90
N LEU A 120 0.03 -3.70 -13.33
CA LEU A 120 1.36 -3.20 -13.04
C LEU A 120 2.28 -3.38 -14.25
N PHE A 121 2.70 -2.27 -14.86
CA PHE A 121 3.69 -2.28 -15.94
C PHE A 121 5.11 -2.29 -15.36
N GLY A 122 5.93 -3.26 -15.75
CA GLY A 122 7.32 -3.36 -15.29
C GLY A 122 7.50 -4.47 -14.27
N SER A 123 8.01 -4.14 -13.08
CA SER A 123 8.18 -5.15 -12.03
C SER A 123 7.94 -4.63 -10.64
N ALA A 124 7.20 -5.38 -9.82
CA ALA A 124 6.93 -5.00 -8.43
C ALA A 124 8.23 -4.77 -7.65
N ILE A 125 9.22 -5.65 -7.83
CA ILE A 125 10.55 -5.46 -7.28
C ILE A 125 11.59 -5.57 -8.40
N TYR A 126 12.41 -4.52 -8.54
CA TYR A 126 13.56 -4.50 -9.42
C TYR A 126 14.87 -4.39 -8.63
N CYS A 127 15.68 -5.45 -8.63
CA CYS A 127 17.05 -5.39 -8.11
C CYS A 127 18.04 -5.12 -9.25
N MET A 128 18.62 -3.92 -9.24
CA MET A 128 19.57 -3.44 -10.24
C MET A 128 20.96 -4.06 -10.05
N ASP A 129 21.80 -3.89 -11.07
CA ASP A 129 23.22 -4.20 -10.96
C ASP A 129 23.87 -3.30 -9.90
N GLY A 130 24.72 -3.88 -9.05
CA GLY A 130 25.31 -3.20 -7.90
C GLY A 130 24.48 -3.23 -6.61
N SER A 131 23.26 -3.77 -6.59
CA SER A 131 22.58 -4.08 -5.32
C SER A 131 23.31 -5.20 -4.57
N ILE A 132 23.29 -5.15 -3.23
CA ILE A 132 24.05 -6.07 -2.39
C ILE A 132 23.43 -7.48 -2.48
N PRO A 133 24.17 -8.48 -3.00
CA PRO A 133 23.66 -9.84 -3.15
C PRO A 133 23.51 -10.52 -1.80
N TRP A 134 22.69 -11.56 -1.75
CA TRP A 134 22.58 -12.45 -0.61
C TRP A 134 23.87 -13.25 -0.41
N ASP A 135 24.36 -13.26 0.82
CA ASP A 135 25.43 -14.16 1.27
C ASP A 135 24.88 -15.15 2.29
N GLU A 136 24.82 -16.42 1.89
CA GLU A 136 24.29 -17.52 2.69
C GLU A 136 25.18 -17.85 3.91
N SER A 137 26.47 -17.47 3.90
CA SER A 137 27.39 -17.65 5.03
C SER A 137 27.13 -16.62 6.13
N SER A 138 27.06 -15.34 5.76
CA SER A 138 26.84 -14.25 6.70
C SER A 138 25.36 -13.98 7.01
N LYS A 139 24.43 -14.59 6.26
CA LYS A 139 22.98 -14.35 6.33
C LYS A 139 22.61 -12.89 6.12
N SER A 140 23.35 -12.22 5.24
CA SER A 140 23.22 -10.78 4.96
C SER A 140 23.04 -10.51 3.47
N GLY A 141 22.65 -9.27 3.13
CA GLY A 141 22.33 -8.87 1.77
C GLY A 141 20.84 -9.00 1.44
N SER A 142 20.50 -8.90 0.16
CA SER A 142 19.11 -8.77 -0.27
C SER A 142 18.34 -10.10 -0.19
N ILE A 143 17.14 -10.07 0.36
CA ILE A 143 16.26 -11.24 0.52
C ILE A 143 14.78 -10.86 0.40
N ILE A 144 14.03 -11.75 -0.26
CA ILE A 144 12.57 -11.75 -0.33
C ILE A 144 12.12 -13.14 0.15
N GLU A 145 11.55 -13.19 1.35
CA GLU A 145 11.15 -14.44 1.97
C GLU A 145 9.84 -14.33 2.76
N PHE A 146 8.97 -15.34 2.62
CA PHE A 146 7.61 -15.33 3.17
C PHE A 146 6.79 -14.10 2.74
N VAL A 147 6.89 -13.74 1.46
CA VAL A 147 6.10 -12.70 0.82
C VAL A 147 5.01 -13.34 -0.03
N GLU A 148 3.83 -12.72 -0.03
CA GLU A 148 2.67 -13.07 -0.84
C GLU A 148 2.42 -11.95 -1.85
N PHE A 149 2.49 -12.28 -3.13
CA PHE A 149 2.31 -11.35 -4.23
C PHE A 149 0.93 -11.55 -4.86
N HIS A 150 0.14 -10.48 -4.95
CA HIS A 150 -1.13 -10.45 -5.69
C HIS A 150 -1.03 -9.42 -6.80
N LEU A 151 -0.66 -9.87 -8.00
CA LEU A 151 -0.29 -8.98 -9.09
C LEU A 151 -1.03 -9.31 -10.37
N LYS A 152 -1.53 -8.25 -11.01
CA LYS A 152 -1.99 -8.28 -12.39
C LYS A 152 -0.89 -7.71 -13.27
N LEU A 153 -0.28 -8.56 -14.09
CA LEU A 153 0.90 -8.23 -14.88
C LEU A 153 0.60 -8.39 -16.38
N PRO A 154 0.95 -7.42 -17.25
CA PRO A 154 0.93 -7.66 -18.69
C PRO A 154 2.00 -8.68 -19.07
N ASP A 155 1.85 -9.28 -20.27
CA ASP A 155 2.64 -10.40 -20.81
C ASP A 155 4.19 -10.29 -20.73
N ILE A 156 4.74 -9.08 -20.54
CA ILE A 156 6.19 -8.80 -20.50
C ILE A 156 6.68 -8.26 -19.15
N SER A 157 5.82 -8.23 -18.14
CA SER A 157 6.13 -7.74 -16.80
C SER A 157 6.46 -8.89 -15.83
N PHE A 158 7.14 -8.56 -14.74
CA PHE A 158 7.69 -9.54 -13.79
C PHE A 158 7.27 -9.21 -12.36
N ALA A 159 6.87 -10.17 -11.52
CA ALA A 159 6.74 -9.85 -10.09
C ALA A 159 8.11 -9.44 -9.51
N ILE A 160 9.14 -10.21 -9.83
CA ILE A 160 10.52 -9.89 -9.44
C ILE A 160 11.42 -9.96 -10.66
N TYR A 161 12.10 -8.86 -10.94
CA TYR A 161 13.18 -8.81 -11.92
C TYR A 161 14.48 -8.50 -11.19
N SER A 162 15.43 -9.42 -11.20
CA SER A 162 16.74 -9.21 -10.56
C SER A 162 17.89 -9.50 -11.51
N VAL A 163 18.88 -8.61 -11.52
CA VAL A 163 20.17 -8.84 -12.15
C VAL A 163 21.30 -9.07 -11.12
N SER A 164 21.01 -8.97 -9.82
CA SER A 164 21.91 -9.29 -8.70
C SER A 164 21.54 -10.61 -8.00
N GLY A 165 22.50 -11.19 -7.27
CA GLY A 165 22.34 -12.48 -6.60
C GLY A 165 21.47 -12.39 -5.35
N ILE A 166 20.16 -12.19 -5.51
CA ILE A 166 19.19 -12.11 -4.41
C ILE A 166 18.70 -13.50 -3.98
N LYS A 167 18.31 -13.66 -2.71
CA LYS A 167 17.56 -14.82 -2.24
C LYS A 167 16.05 -14.59 -2.34
N ILE A 168 15.34 -15.47 -3.01
CA ILE A 168 13.90 -15.46 -3.19
C ILE A 168 13.39 -16.82 -2.72
N SER A 169 12.87 -16.90 -1.49
CA SER A 169 12.48 -18.19 -0.90
C SER A 169 11.12 -18.18 -0.20
N ASN A 170 10.40 -19.30 -0.22
CA ASN A 170 9.15 -19.47 0.54
C ASN A 170 8.05 -18.43 0.21
N ASN A 171 8.07 -17.85 -0.98
CA ASN A 171 7.07 -16.87 -1.40
C ASN A 171 5.90 -17.53 -2.14
N VAL A 172 4.77 -16.84 -2.19
CA VAL A 172 3.59 -17.25 -2.96
C VAL A 172 3.25 -16.15 -3.93
N PHE A 173 3.05 -16.49 -5.21
CA PHE A 173 2.70 -15.55 -6.26
C PHE A 173 1.34 -15.94 -6.83
N TYR A 174 0.38 -15.02 -6.77
CA TYR A 174 -0.88 -15.10 -7.49
C TYR A 174 -0.81 -14.11 -8.64
N GLU A 175 -0.69 -14.66 -9.85
CA GLU A 175 -0.41 -13.86 -11.03
C GLU A 175 -1.51 -13.98 -12.06
N GLU A 176 -2.02 -12.83 -12.49
CA GLU A 176 -2.85 -12.71 -13.67
C GLU A 176 -1.99 -12.13 -14.81
N GLY A 177 -1.65 -12.95 -15.80
CA GLY A 177 -0.91 -12.51 -16.98
C GLY A 177 0.59 -12.85 -16.96
N GLY A 178 1.47 -11.88 -16.79
CA GLY A 178 2.93 -11.88 -17.04
C GLY A 178 3.80 -13.02 -16.47
N GLU A 179 5.01 -12.69 -16.02
CA GLU A 179 5.98 -13.68 -15.51
C GLU A 179 6.20 -13.54 -14.00
N GLY A 180 6.38 -14.67 -13.31
CA GLY A 180 6.68 -14.71 -11.88
C GLY A 180 8.00 -14.09 -11.52
N ILE A 181 9.04 -14.91 -11.63
CA ILE A 181 10.37 -14.53 -11.22
C ILE A 181 11.28 -14.57 -12.43
N PHE A 182 11.94 -13.44 -12.72
CA PHE A 182 13.05 -13.38 -13.64
C PHE A 182 14.34 -13.02 -12.92
N VAL A 183 15.27 -13.97 -12.87
CA VAL A 183 16.61 -13.75 -12.31
C VAL A 183 17.65 -13.94 -13.42
N ARG A 184 18.44 -12.91 -13.66
CA ARG A 184 19.56 -12.91 -14.62
C ARG A 184 20.92 -13.12 -13.95
N SER A 185 20.96 -13.30 -12.63
CA SER A 185 22.21 -13.23 -11.87
C SER A 185 22.93 -14.57 -11.70
N VAL A 186 24.22 -14.45 -11.39
CA VAL A 186 25.11 -15.51 -10.94
C VAL A 186 25.06 -15.58 -9.41
N ASN A 187 24.73 -16.74 -8.85
CA ASN A 187 24.71 -17.04 -7.40
C ASN A 187 23.52 -16.48 -6.58
N GLY A 188 22.39 -16.15 -7.22
CA GLY A 188 21.12 -15.98 -6.49
C GLY A 188 20.60 -17.33 -5.97
N ILE A 189 19.68 -17.30 -5.01
CA ILE A 189 19.02 -18.53 -4.50
C ILE A 189 17.52 -18.38 -4.72
N VAL A 190 16.94 -19.25 -5.56
CA VAL A 190 15.49 -19.29 -5.79
C VAL A 190 14.98 -20.66 -5.40
N CYS A 191 14.32 -20.78 -4.25
CA CYS A 191 13.84 -22.07 -3.73
C CYS A 191 12.48 -21.95 -3.04
N ASP A 192 11.72 -23.05 -3.00
CA ASP A 192 10.49 -23.16 -2.19
C ASP A 192 9.41 -22.09 -2.48
N ASN A 193 9.40 -21.52 -3.68
CA ASN A 193 8.36 -20.57 -4.10
C ASN A 193 7.19 -21.32 -4.74
N THR A 194 5.97 -20.84 -4.47
CA THR A 194 4.74 -21.33 -5.11
C THR A 194 4.23 -20.27 -6.06
N ILE A 195 4.02 -20.62 -7.33
CA ILE A 195 3.48 -19.70 -8.34
C ILE A 195 2.15 -20.26 -8.84
N ILE A 196 1.11 -19.44 -8.75
CA ILE A 196 -0.27 -19.77 -9.09
C ILE A 196 -0.73 -18.79 -10.15
N GLY A 197 -0.99 -19.29 -11.36
CA GLY A 197 -1.31 -18.45 -12.52
C GLY A 197 -0.06 -18.02 -13.28
N GLY A 198 -0.16 -16.91 -14.01
CA GLY A 198 0.90 -16.37 -14.86
C GLY A 198 1.16 -17.17 -16.15
N ARG A 199 1.91 -16.57 -17.06
CA ARG A 199 2.33 -17.16 -18.34
C ARG A 199 3.60 -17.98 -18.19
N TYR A 200 4.51 -17.52 -17.32
CA TYR A 200 5.76 -18.21 -17.00
C TYR A 200 6.01 -18.12 -15.49
N GLY A 201 6.39 -19.24 -14.86
CA GLY A 201 6.70 -19.27 -13.43
C GLY A 201 8.06 -18.65 -13.10
N ILE A 202 9.14 -19.38 -13.36
CA ILE A 202 10.51 -18.91 -13.08
C ILE A 202 11.31 -18.96 -14.37
N ARG A 203 11.92 -17.84 -14.75
CA ARG A 203 12.85 -17.76 -15.88
C ARG A 203 14.21 -17.30 -15.38
N GLY A 204 15.19 -18.16 -15.60
CA GLY A 204 16.57 -17.94 -15.21
C GLY A 204 17.50 -17.74 -16.40
N ARG A 205 18.48 -16.85 -16.28
CA ARG A 205 19.64 -16.80 -17.20
C ARG A 205 20.93 -16.63 -16.38
N GLY A 206 21.74 -17.68 -16.29
CA GLY A 206 22.95 -17.70 -15.45
C GLY A 206 23.02 -18.96 -14.60
N ASN A 207 23.90 -18.99 -13.60
CA ASN A 207 23.92 -20.03 -12.58
C ASN A 207 22.92 -19.65 -11.49
N ILE A 208 21.78 -20.37 -11.47
CA ILE A 208 20.64 -20.21 -10.56
C ILE A 208 20.38 -21.56 -9.90
#